data_AF-A0AAN8KXY2-F1
#
_entry.id   AF-A0AAN8KXY2-F1
#
_cell.length_a   1.000
_cell.length_b   1.000
_cell.length_c   1.000
_cell.angle_alpha   90.00
_cell.angle_beta   90.00
_cell.angle_gamma   90.00
#
_symmetry.space_group_name_H-M   'P 1'
#
loop_
_entity.id
_entity.type
_entity.pdbx_description
1 polymer ?
#
loop_
_entity_poly.entity_id
_entity_poly.type
_entity_poly.pdbx_seq_one_letter_code
_entity_poly.pdbx_strand_id
1 'polypeptide(L)'
;MLYQLSYTGCFSKDQVYLDGILRILRHRRNIDFKMLTSLGKVSFEDVERLRHIAVLRRTRIPHFMQDQEKYLQHLDHIVTVNELSDAQLRELLP
;
A
#
# COMPACT_ATOMS: atom_id res chain seq x y z
N MET A 1 -8.14 13.23 -8.38
CA MET A 1 -8.41 13.72 -7.01
C MET A 1 -7.27 13.40 -6.03
N LEU A 2 -6.85 12.13 -5.86
CA LEU A 2 -5.73 11.78 -4.96
C LEU A 2 -4.37 12.40 -5.38
N TYR A 3 -4.10 12.51 -6.69
CA TYR A 3 -2.87 13.15 -7.20
C TYR A 3 -2.73 14.59 -6.71
N GLN A 4 -3.78 15.40 -6.83
CA GLN A 4 -3.76 16.81 -6.44
C GLN A 4 -3.57 16.99 -4.94
N LEU A 5 -4.15 16.11 -4.10
CA LEU A 5 -4.00 16.17 -2.65
C LEU A 5 -2.55 15.95 -2.19
N SER A 6 -1.76 15.17 -2.97
CA SER A 6 -0.36 14.92 -2.62
C SER A 6 0.51 16.18 -2.66
N TYR A 7 0.17 17.16 -3.51
CA TYR A 7 0.93 18.40 -3.69
C TYR A 7 0.50 19.53 -2.75
N THR A 8 -0.67 19.43 -2.11
CA THR A 8 -1.26 20.53 -1.34
C THR A 8 -0.81 20.61 0.13
N GLY A 9 0.14 19.76 0.56
CA GLY A 9 0.96 20.00 1.74
C GLY A 9 0.22 20.21 3.08
N CYS A 10 -0.87 19.48 3.35
CA CYS A 10 -1.56 19.58 4.63
C CYS A 10 -0.86 18.71 5.70
N PHE A 11 -0.30 19.32 6.74
CA PHE A 11 0.34 18.62 7.85
C PHE A 11 -0.69 18.00 8.82
N SER A 12 -0.57 16.70 9.07
CA SER A 12 -0.68 16.11 10.42
C SER A 12 -0.55 14.58 10.40
N LYS A 13 -1.41 13.87 9.66
CA LYS A 13 -1.38 12.40 9.52
C LYS A 13 -1.95 11.91 8.19
N ASP A 14 -2.88 12.67 7.62
CA ASP A 14 -3.54 12.32 6.36
C ASP A 14 -2.57 12.28 5.18
N GLN A 15 -1.57 13.16 5.14
CA GLN A 15 -0.52 13.12 4.13
C GLN A 15 0.35 11.86 4.24
N VAL A 16 0.61 11.37 5.47
CA VAL A 16 1.40 10.14 5.69
C VAL A 16 0.61 8.91 5.26
N TYR A 17 -0.69 8.88 5.53
CA TYR A 17 -1.57 7.81 5.02
C TYR A 17 -1.73 7.87 3.50
N LEU A 18 -1.83 9.09 2.94
CA LEU A 18 -1.90 9.31 1.50
C LEU A 18 -0.62 8.81 0.80
N ASP A 19 0.54 9.16 1.34
CA ASP A 19 1.84 8.67 0.87
C ASP A 19 1.91 7.13 0.95
N GLY A 20 1.48 6.56 2.07
CA GLY A 20 1.42 5.11 2.26
C GLY A 20 0.51 4.40 1.24
N ILE A 21 -0.68 4.94 0.96
CA ILE A 21 -1.57 4.33 -0.04
C ILE A 21 -1.01 4.50 -1.45
N LEU A 22 -0.38 5.63 -1.80
CA LEU A 22 0.28 5.81 -3.10
C LEU A 22 1.42 4.81 -3.29
N ARG A 23 2.21 4.51 -2.25
CA ARG A 23 3.23 3.43 -2.26
C ARG A 23 2.60 2.06 -2.48
N ILE A 24 1.49 1.75 -1.78
CA ILE A 24 0.76 0.50 -1.98
C ILE A 24 0.24 0.39 -3.41
N LEU A 25 -0.36 1.45 -3.96
CA LEU A 25 -0.88 1.47 -5.33
C LEU A 25 0.25 1.31 -6.36
N ARG A 26 1.39 1.98 -6.17
CA ARG A 26 2.59 1.84 -7.03
C ARG A 26 3.09 0.39 -7.07
N HIS A 27 3.13 -0.28 -5.93
CA HIS A 27 3.71 -1.62 -5.80
C HIS A 27 2.67 -2.74 -5.76
N ARG A 28 1.38 -2.47 -5.98
CA ARG A 28 0.25 -3.40 -5.76
C ARG A 28 0.39 -4.79 -6.39
N ARG A 29 1.16 -4.92 -7.48
CA ARG A 29 1.41 -6.21 -8.16
C ARG A 29 2.58 -7.02 -7.57
N ASN A 30 3.44 -6.38 -6.77
CA ASN A 30 4.69 -6.94 -6.27
C ASN A 30 4.72 -7.04 -4.74
N ILE A 31 3.68 -6.56 -4.04
CA ILE A 31 3.60 -6.64 -2.58
C ILE A 31 3.21 -8.06 -2.15
N ASP A 32 4.02 -8.65 -1.27
CA ASP A 32 3.60 -9.80 -0.48
C ASP A 32 2.69 -9.34 0.67
N PHE A 33 1.39 -9.24 0.39
CA PHE A 33 0.41 -8.75 1.35
C PHE A 33 0.28 -9.64 2.59
N LYS A 34 0.57 -10.94 2.47
CA LYS A 34 0.57 -11.85 3.61
C LYS A 34 1.74 -11.52 4.53
N MET A 35 2.93 -11.33 3.99
CA MET A 35 4.11 -10.92 4.75
C MET A 35 3.92 -9.52 5.39
N LEU A 36 3.43 -8.55 4.62
CA LEU A 36 3.16 -7.20 5.11
C LEU A 36 2.18 -7.22 6.30
N THR A 37 1.12 -8.02 6.20
CA THR A 37 0.12 -8.20 7.27
C THR A 37 0.70 -8.93 8.47
N SER A 38 1.58 -9.92 8.25
CA SER A 38 2.27 -10.67 9.31
C SER A 38 3.21 -9.83 10.16
N LEU A 39 3.85 -8.84 9.54
CA LEU A 39 4.73 -7.91 10.20
C LEU A 39 3.98 -6.83 11.00
N GLY A 40 2.68 -6.64 10.73
CA GLY A 40 1.82 -5.71 11.45
C GLY A 40 2.03 -4.26 11.01
N LYS A 41 2.29 -3.34 11.94
CA LYS A 41 2.46 -1.89 11.66
C LYS A 41 3.87 -1.59 11.14
N VAL A 42 4.20 -2.15 10.00
CA VAL A 42 5.49 -2.00 9.34
C VAL A 42 5.27 -1.37 7.97
N SER A 43 6.16 -0.45 7.59
CA SER A 43 6.11 0.17 6.26
C SER A 43 6.47 -0.86 5.19
N PHE A 44 5.98 -0.68 3.95
CA PHE A 44 6.34 -1.61 2.86
C PHE A 44 7.87 -1.71 2.64
N GLU A 45 8.59 -0.60 2.79
CA GLU A 45 10.05 -0.52 2.64
C GLU A 45 10.80 -1.33 3.69
N ASP A 46 10.23 -1.47 4.88
CA ASP A 46 10.84 -2.22 5.97
C ASP A 46 10.59 -3.73 5.90
N VAL A 47 9.70 -4.20 5.02
CA VAL A 47 9.30 -5.61 4.94
C VAL A 47 10.50 -6.52 4.68
N GLU A 48 11.35 -6.19 3.72
CA GLU A 48 12.49 -7.05 3.36
C GLU A 48 13.51 -7.11 4.49
N ARG A 49 13.73 -5.98 5.17
CA ARG A 49 14.61 -5.92 6.34
C ARG A 49 14.05 -6.75 7.49
N LEU A 50 12.76 -6.74 7.76
CA LEU A 50 12.16 -7.43 8.91
C LEU A 50 11.73 -8.87 8.63
N ARG A 51 11.88 -9.34 7.38
CA ARG A 51 11.49 -10.68 6.94
C ARG A 51 12.09 -11.81 7.79
N HIS A 52 13.33 -11.65 8.25
CA HIS A 52 14.05 -12.66 9.03
C HIS A 52 13.57 -12.79 10.48
N ILE A 53 12.85 -11.79 11.00
CA ILE A 53 12.25 -11.82 12.35
C ILE A 53 10.72 -12.01 12.30
N ALA A 54 10.14 -12.16 11.11
CA ALA A 54 8.71 -12.28 10.91
C ALA A 54 8.17 -13.57 11.56
N VAL A 55 7.34 -13.44 12.61
CA VAL A 55 6.68 -14.59 13.23
C VAL A 55 5.37 -14.90 12.49
N LEU A 56 5.45 -15.75 11.46
CA LEU A 56 4.29 -16.11 10.62
C LEU A 56 3.25 -16.99 11.34
N ARG A 57 3.61 -17.68 12.44
CA ARG A 57 2.84 -18.78 13.03
C ARG A 57 1.45 -18.42 13.59
N ARG A 58 1.10 -17.13 13.74
CA ARG A 58 -0.22 -16.69 14.27
C ARG A 58 -0.78 -15.43 13.60
N THR A 59 -0.31 -15.12 12.40
CA THR A 59 -0.84 -13.93 11.71
C THR A 59 -2.31 -14.13 11.37
N ARG A 60 -3.17 -13.26 11.90
CA ARG A 60 -4.57 -13.18 11.48
C ARG A 60 -4.63 -12.29 10.24
N ILE A 61 -4.91 -12.90 9.09
CA ILE A 61 -5.19 -12.14 7.87
C ILE A 61 -6.53 -11.42 8.07
N PRO A 62 -6.60 -10.08 7.88
CA PRO A 62 -7.84 -9.34 7.93
C PRO A 62 -8.88 -9.91 6.98
N HIS A 63 -10.15 -9.89 7.38
CA HIS A 63 -11.24 -10.49 6.58
C HIS A 63 -11.28 -9.95 5.14
N PHE A 64 -11.10 -8.64 4.96
CA PHE A 64 -11.11 -8.00 3.65
C PHE A 64 -9.94 -8.43 2.73
N MET A 65 -8.91 -9.08 3.28
CA MET A 65 -7.72 -9.55 2.55
C MET A 65 -7.66 -11.08 2.45
N GLN A 66 -8.70 -11.79 2.91
CA GLN A 66 -8.78 -13.25 2.73
C GLN A 66 -8.83 -13.64 1.25
N ASP A 67 -9.54 -12.84 0.44
CA ASP A 67 -9.54 -12.93 -1.01
C ASP A 67 -8.58 -11.87 -1.58
N GLN A 68 -7.35 -12.31 -1.85
CA GLN A 68 -6.29 -11.43 -2.34
C GLN A 68 -6.57 -10.94 -3.77
N GLU A 69 -7.21 -11.75 -4.62
CA GLU A 69 -7.55 -11.33 -5.99
C GLU A 69 -8.57 -10.20 -5.97
N LYS A 70 -9.62 -10.34 -5.15
CA LYS A 70 -10.61 -9.29 -4.95
C LYS A 70 -10.00 -8.03 -4.32
N TYR A 71 -9.08 -8.19 -3.37
CA TYR A 71 -8.36 -7.05 -2.80
C TYR A 71 -7.54 -6.31 -3.86
N LEU A 72 -6.84 -7.02 -4.75
CA LEU A 72 -6.12 -6.42 -5.88
C LEU A 72 -7.05 -5.70 -6.86
N GLN A 73 -8.21 -6.29 -7.17
CA GLN A 73 -9.23 -5.64 -8.00
C GLN A 73 -9.72 -4.32 -7.38
N HIS A 74 -9.86 -4.25 -6.05
CA HIS A 74 -10.19 -3.00 -5.37
C HIS A 74 -9.06 -1.96 -5.49
N LEU A 75 -7.79 -2.36 -5.42
CA LEU A 75 -6.67 -1.44 -5.65
C LEU A 75 -6.65 -0.92 -7.09
N ASP A 76 -6.90 -1.78 -8.08
CA ASP A 76 -7.00 -1.38 -9.49
C ASP A 76 -8.19 -0.44 -9.74
N HIS A 77 -9.31 -0.69 -9.06
CA HIS A 77 -10.45 0.19 -9.09
C HIS A 77 -10.10 1.58 -8.54
N ILE A 78 -9.38 1.66 -7.41
CA ILE A 78 -8.92 2.94 -6.83
C ILE A 78 -8.04 3.71 -7.82
N VAL A 79 -7.12 3.03 -8.51
CA VAL A 79 -6.28 3.64 -9.57
C VAL A 79 -7.16 4.22 -10.66
N THR A 80 -8.11 3.41 -11.16
CA THR A 80 -9.02 3.78 -12.25
C THR A 80 -9.87 4.99 -11.92
N VAL A 81 -10.56 5.00 -10.78
CA VAL A 81 -11.46 6.10 -10.40
C VAL A 81 -10.73 7.40 -10.03
N ASN A 82 -9.44 7.31 -9.71
CA ASN A 82 -8.59 8.47 -9.45
C ASN A 82 -7.81 8.93 -10.68
N GLU A 83 -8.01 8.28 -11.83
CA GLU A 83 -7.34 8.58 -13.09
C GLU A 83 -5.81 8.56 -12.95
N LEU A 84 -5.32 7.63 -12.12
CA LEU A 84 -3.90 7.43 -11.90
C LEU A 84 -3.35 6.45 -12.93
N SER A 85 -2.16 6.72 -13.42
CA SER A 85 -1.37 5.80 -14.24
C SER A 85 -0.18 5.24 -13.46
N ASP A 86 0.32 4.08 -13.89
CA ASP A 86 1.54 3.50 -13.32
C ASP A 86 2.78 4.38 -13.58
N ALA A 87 2.74 5.28 -14.57
CA ALA A 87 3.78 6.27 -14.80
C ALA A 87 3.75 7.36 -13.72
N GLN A 88 2.58 7.97 -13.47
CA GLN A 88 2.40 8.96 -12.41
C GLN A 88 2.73 8.38 -11.03
N LEU A 89 2.31 7.14 -10.73
CA LEU A 89 2.65 6.47 -9.47
C LEU A 89 4.16 6.25 -9.28
N ARG A 90 4.93 6.12 -10.37
CA ARG A 90 6.40 6.01 -10.30
C ARG A 90 7.08 7.35 -10.03
N GLU A 91 6.51 8.45 -10.53
CA GLU A 91 7.08 9.81 -10.38
C GLU A 91 6.74 10.47 -9.03
N LEU A 92 5.62 10.08 -8.41
CA LEU A 92 5.11 10.70 -7.17
C LEU A 92 5.96 10.49 -5.92
N LEU A 93 6.87 9.53 -5.93
CA LEU A 93 7.59 9.07 -4.74
C LEU A 93 9.08 8.91 -5.10
N PRO A 94 10.00 9.58 -4.37
CA PRO A 94 11.44 9.53 -4.64
C PRO A 94 12.02 8.11 -4.55
#